data_AF-A0A0L0UXU4-F1
#
_entry.id   AF-A0A0L0UXU4-F1
#
_cell.length_a   1.000
_cell.length_b   1.000
_cell.length_c   1.000
_cell.angle_alpha   90.00
_cell.angle_beta   90.00
_cell.angle_gamma   90.00
#
_symmetry.space_group_name_H-M   'P 1'
#
loop_
_entity.id
_entity.type
_entity.pdbx_description
1 polymer ?
#
loop_
_entity_poly.entity_id
_entity_poly.type
_entity_poly.pdbx_seq_one_letter_code
_entity_poly.pdbx_strand_id
1 'polypeptide(L)'
;MVPLFKKGSSLELYHPPYFNAENGSSEDGDSNGFEDVVDDDEDGMEINNQERLATARPAKTKLGISSNSDKQWFIPDSDQGYRNFADHGCTHDKEGYPYYPNGDTTFVQLPDNLYKNFGKVGYSKRSAVNYRRECTWKVTRHTCLGVLVCDNNGCKWAGCPPTGKEGKARLAGGQMCCKGLAGQCDRNVYQIHCKNTRCRVDLHIASKWSLIRHQGVHNHPWPTSKKPCKISNGLFQAEVKKNPKAGAFELKLGKPTDAAAPFESVTSIHPAYQNKDRVAYYRQKTLVELKLVPEKLGGGVGDKFIMDMFSWAARGLFIVSSSYLPLSEHFTFQTQWMQERLLAHNKENKLYDGGLLSDVTY
;
A
#
# COMPACT_ATOMS: atom_id res chain seq x y z
N MET A 1 68.04 -14.37 33.96
CA MET A 1 67.35 -14.37 35.27
C MET A 1 65.88 -14.03 35.03
N VAL A 2 65.00 -15.01 35.22
CA VAL A 2 63.54 -14.85 35.44
C VAL A 2 63.40 -14.14 36.82
N PRO A 3 62.38 -13.30 37.14
CA PRO A 3 61.03 -13.85 37.15
C PRO A 3 59.75 -12.98 37.10
N LEU A 4 58.65 -13.74 36.97
CA LEU A 4 57.33 -13.63 37.63
C LEU A 4 56.32 -12.58 37.14
N PHE A 5 55.53 -12.95 36.13
CA PHE A 5 54.15 -12.47 35.97
C PHE A 5 53.16 -13.45 36.62
N LYS A 6 52.42 -12.98 37.62
CA LYS A 6 51.22 -13.65 38.18
C LYS A 6 50.01 -13.35 37.30
N LYS A 7 49.23 -14.38 36.98
CA LYS A 7 47.90 -14.30 36.37
C LYS A 7 46.91 -13.67 37.37
N GLY A 8 46.25 -12.59 36.96
CA GLY A 8 45.07 -12.02 37.59
C GLY A 8 43.79 -12.58 36.95
N SER A 9 42.80 -12.83 37.80
CA SER A 9 41.54 -13.52 37.55
C SER A 9 40.53 -12.77 36.68
N SER A 10 39.76 -13.57 35.94
CA SER A 10 38.52 -13.26 35.21
C SER A 10 37.64 -12.21 35.90
N LEU A 11 37.38 -11.10 35.21
CA LEU A 11 36.32 -10.14 35.57
C LEU A 11 35.05 -10.52 34.78
N GLU A 12 34.04 -10.97 35.49
CA GLU A 12 32.68 -11.16 34.99
C GLU A 12 32.09 -9.82 34.52
N LEU A 13 31.57 -9.82 33.29
CA LEU A 13 30.86 -8.70 32.68
C LEU A 13 29.50 -8.53 33.36
N TYR A 14 29.38 -7.48 34.16
CA TYR A 14 28.13 -7.03 34.76
C TYR A 14 27.29 -6.30 33.70
N HIS A 15 26.11 -6.84 33.35
CA HIS A 15 25.10 -6.16 32.54
C HIS A 15 24.08 -5.47 33.46
N PRO A 16 24.02 -4.12 33.52
CA PRO A 16 22.97 -3.44 34.26
C PRO A 16 21.63 -3.47 33.49
N PRO A 17 20.49 -3.52 34.21
CA PRO A 17 19.16 -3.55 33.60
C PRO A 17 18.76 -2.17 33.08
N TYR A 18 18.30 -2.11 31.82
CA TYR A 18 17.72 -0.90 31.23
C TYR A 18 16.42 -0.54 31.94
N PHE A 19 16.41 0.63 32.59
CA PHE A 19 15.19 1.31 33.05
C PHE A 19 14.68 2.23 31.94
N ASN A 20 13.41 2.05 31.57
CA ASN A 20 12.66 2.97 30.73
C ASN A 20 12.40 4.28 31.49
N ALA A 21 12.72 5.42 30.88
CA ALA A 21 12.20 6.72 31.27
C ALA A 21 11.71 7.46 30.01
N GLU A 22 10.50 7.99 30.14
CA GLU A 22 9.70 8.65 29.12
C GLU A 22 10.20 10.07 28.77
N ASN A 23 9.67 10.57 27.66
CA ASN A 23 9.43 11.98 27.32
C ASN A 23 10.62 12.83 26.86
N GLY A 24 10.84 12.80 25.54
CA GLY A 24 11.39 13.91 24.76
C GLY A 24 10.40 14.30 23.66
N SER A 25 9.61 15.34 23.92
CA SER A 25 8.74 16.01 22.97
C SER A 25 9.53 16.61 21.80
N SER A 26 9.13 16.30 20.57
CA SER A 26 9.39 17.17 19.42
C SER A 26 8.14 17.22 18.55
N GLU A 27 7.69 18.45 18.34
CA GLU A 27 6.60 18.86 17.49
C GLU A 27 7.01 18.72 16.01
N ASP A 28 6.01 18.71 15.13
CA ASP A 28 6.10 18.82 13.66
C ASP A 28 6.58 17.57 12.89
N GLY A 29 5.69 16.57 12.87
CA GLY A 29 5.71 15.51 11.87
C GLY A 29 4.28 15.21 11.41
N ASP A 30 3.87 15.85 10.32
CA ASP A 30 2.60 15.60 9.63
C ASP A 30 2.58 14.15 9.12
N SER A 31 2.23 13.24 10.02
CA SER A 31 2.13 11.80 9.80
C SER A 31 0.92 11.55 8.90
N ASN A 32 1.15 11.74 7.60
CA ASN A 32 0.38 11.05 6.59
C ASN A 32 0.74 9.57 6.68
N GLY A 33 0.22 8.92 7.72
CA GLY A 33 0.21 7.48 7.93
C GLY A 33 -0.27 6.80 6.66
N PHE A 34 0.70 6.46 5.83
CA PHE A 34 0.57 5.49 4.78
C PHE A 34 0.30 4.18 5.52
N GLU A 35 -0.98 3.90 5.77
CA GLU A 35 -1.41 2.58 6.18
C GLU A 35 -0.98 1.64 5.03
N ASP A 36 0.21 1.07 5.20
CA ASP A 36 0.68 -0.16 4.58
C ASP A 36 -0.25 -1.28 5.03
N VAL A 37 -1.45 -1.28 4.44
CA VAL A 37 -2.19 -2.51 4.29
C VAL A 37 -1.57 -3.19 3.09
N VAL A 38 -0.61 -4.06 3.38
CA VAL A 38 -0.26 -5.22 2.55
C VAL A 38 -1.56 -5.76 1.98
N ASP A 39 -1.75 -5.59 0.67
CA ASP A 39 -2.77 -6.34 -0.03
C ASP A 39 -2.25 -7.78 -0.03
N ASP A 40 -2.83 -8.66 0.81
CA ASP A 40 -2.71 -10.13 0.76
C ASP A 40 -3.31 -10.71 -0.56
N ASP A 41 -3.02 -10.09 -1.69
CA ASP A 41 -3.55 -10.44 -3.01
C ASP A 41 -2.41 -10.60 -4.05
N GLU A 42 -1.16 -10.78 -3.63
CA GLU A 42 -0.11 -11.31 -4.53
C GLU A 42 -0.25 -12.83 -4.63
N ASP A 43 -0.85 -13.28 -5.73
CA ASP A 43 -0.86 -14.66 -6.18
C ASP A 43 0.57 -15.09 -6.59
N GLY A 44 1.42 -15.39 -5.61
CA GLY A 44 2.70 -16.08 -5.78
C GLY A 44 2.66 -17.44 -5.06
N MET A 45 2.44 -18.52 -5.80
CA MET A 45 2.30 -19.88 -5.26
C MET A 45 3.64 -20.62 -5.36
N GLU A 46 4.40 -20.71 -4.26
CA GLU A 46 5.32 -21.83 -4.03
C GLU A 46 4.62 -22.83 -3.10
N ILE A 47 4.43 -24.04 -3.60
CA ILE A 47 3.73 -25.13 -2.91
C ILE A 47 4.77 -25.86 -2.06
N ASN A 48 4.68 -25.77 -0.74
CA ASN A 48 5.39 -26.69 0.14
C ASN A 48 4.37 -27.55 0.88
N ASN A 49 4.23 -28.79 0.41
CA ASN A 49 3.40 -29.82 1.02
C ASN A 49 4.10 -30.38 2.25
N GLN A 50 3.60 -30.08 3.45
CA GLN A 50 3.90 -30.90 4.62
C GLN A 50 2.69 -30.98 5.56
N GLU A 51 2.08 -32.16 5.48
CA GLU A 51 1.30 -32.92 6.46
C GLU A 51 0.82 -32.18 7.72
N ARG A 52 -0.51 -32.13 7.92
CA ARG A 52 -1.09 -32.02 9.26
C ARG A 52 -2.25 -32.98 9.47
N LEU A 53 -2.00 -33.95 10.35
CA LEU A 53 -2.94 -34.91 10.89
C LEU A 53 -4.15 -34.24 11.57
N ALA A 54 -5.29 -34.89 11.39
CA ALA A 54 -6.58 -34.55 11.98
C ALA A 54 -6.54 -34.59 13.51
N THR A 55 -7.03 -33.53 14.14
CA THR A 55 -7.49 -33.58 15.55
C THR A 55 -8.98 -33.28 15.58
N ALA A 56 -9.75 -34.30 15.99
CA ALA A 56 -11.19 -34.21 16.13
C ALA A 56 -11.57 -33.32 17.32
N ARG A 57 -12.59 -32.46 17.16
CA ARG A 57 -13.23 -31.72 18.26
C ARG A 57 -14.63 -32.28 18.53
N PRO A 58 -15.08 -32.34 19.80
CA PRO A 58 -16.27 -33.06 20.19
C PRO A 58 -17.55 -32.29 19.85
N ALA A 59 -18.60 -33.06 19.54
CA ALA A 59 -19.93 -32.58 19.23
C ALA A 59 -20.57 -31.85 20.42
N LYS A 60 -21.17 -30.70 20.17
CA LYS A 60 -22.13 -30.07 21.08
C LYS A 60 -23.50 -30.04 20.42
N THR A 61 -24.40 -30.86 20.94
CA THR A 61 -25.84 -30.80 20.72
C THR A 61 -26.38 -29.54 21.41
N LYS A 62 -27.19 -28.73 20.72
CA LYS A 62 -28.34 -28.05 21.34
C LYS A 62 -29.32 -27.56 20.28
N LEU A 63 -30.57 -27.96 20.51
CA LEU A 63 -31.76 -27.55 19.80
C LEU A 63 -31.89 -26.03 19.80
N GLY A 64 -32.22 -25.49 18.63
CA GLY A 64 -32.76 -24.15 18.44
C GLY A 64 -33.45 -24.16 17.08
N ILE A 65 -34.74 -23.83 17.08
CA ILE A 65 -35.59 -23.76 15.88
C ILE A 65 -34.93 -22.78 14.91
N SER A 66 -34.25 -23.32 13.90
CA SER A 66 -33.67 -22.55 12.81
C SER A 66 -34.80 -22.26 11.83
N SER A 67 -35.30 -21.02 11.83
CA SER A 67 -35.97 -20.49 10.64
C SER A 67 -35.04 -20.77 9.45
N ASN A 68 -35.50 -21.57 8.49
CA ASN A 68 -34.73 -21.95 7.31
C ASN A 68 -34.20 -20.68 6.63
N SER A 69 -32.93 -20.37 6.84
CA SER A 69 -32.24 -19.43 5.98
C SER A 69 -31.89 -20.23 4.74
N ASP A 70 -32.79 -20.23 3.75
CA ASP A 70 -32.57 -20.93 2.49
C ASP A 70 -31.24 -20.46 1.92
N LYS A 71 -30.26 -21.37 1.93
CA LYS A 71 -28.91 -21.09 1.41
C LYS A 71 -29.03 -20.91 -0.09
N GLN A 72 -29.19 -19.67 -0.53
CA GLN A 72 -29.50 -19.36 -1.93
C GLN A 72 -28.33 -19.63 -2.89
N TRP A 73 -27.08 -19.56 -2.41
CA TRP A 73 -25.90 -19.76 -3.24
C TRP A 73 -25.13 -21.02 -2.86
N PHE A 74 -25.19 -22.01 -3.74
CA PHE A 74 -24.36 -23.20 -3.69
C PHE A 74 -23.08 -23.04 -4.52
N ILE A 75 -22.10 -23.91 -4.30
CA ILE A 75 -20.93 -24.01 -5.17
C ILE A 75 -21.43 -24.55 -6.51
N PRO A 76 -21.05 -23.92 -7.64
CA PRO A 76 -21.40 -24.43 -8.96
C PRO A 76 -20.86 -25.83 -9.21
N ASP A 77 -21.63 -26.67 -9.91
CA ASP A 77 -21.17 -28.00 -10.34
C ASP A 77 -20.56 -27.98 -11.75
N SER A 78 -20.96 -27.03 -12.61
CA SER A 78 -20.35 -26.78 -13.92
C SER A 78 -20.48 -25.32 -14.34
N ASP A 79 -19.76 -24.91 -15.39
CA ASP A 79 -19.81 -23.58 -16.01
C ASP A 79 -20.98 -23.42 -17.01
N GLN A 80 -21.44 -24.52 -17.61
CA GLN A 80 -22.48 -24.54 -18.65
C GLN A 80 -23.87 -24.05 -18.20
N GLY A 81 -24.12 -24.02 -16.89
CA GLY A 81 -25.41 -23.59 -16.32
C GLY A 81 -25.54 -22.09 -16.09
N TYR A 82 -24.49 -21.30 -16.32
CA TYR A 82 -24.46 -19.88 -15.98
C TYR A 82 -24.37 -19.00 -17.22
N ARG A 83 -25.12 -17.90 -17.21
CA ARG A 83 -25.08 -16.88 -18.25
C ARG A 83 -24.87 -15.51 -17.62
N ASN A 84 -24.25 -14.62 -18.38
CA ASN A 84 -24.10 -13.24 -17.98
C ASN A 84 -25.47 -12.57 -17.92
N PHE A 85 -25.79 -11.99 -16.77
CA PHE A 85 -27.00 -11.24 -16.51
C PHE A 85 -26.63 -10.06 -15.60
N ALA A 86 -26.97 -8.85 -16.04
CA ALA A 86 -26.76 -7.65 -15.25
C ALA A 86 -28.09 -6.91 -15.15
N ASP A 87 -28.62 -6.85 -13.94
CA ASP A 87 -29.83 -6.10 -13.62
C ASP A 87 -29.60 -4.58 -13.73
N HIS A 88 -30.70 -3.83 -13.74
CA HIS A 88 -30.70 -2.38 -13.81
C HIS A 88 -29.89 -1.76 -12.66
N GLY A 89 -29.10 -0.73 -13.00
CA GLY A 89 -28.27 -0.01 -12.04
C GLY A 89 -26.86 -0.61 -11.83
N CYS A 90 -26.49 -1.67 -12.54
CA CYS A 90 -25.09 -2.09 -12.66
C CYS A 90 -24.26 -1.04 -13.41
N THR A 91 -23.05 -0.74 -12.93
CA THR A 91 -22.06 0.02 -13.71
C THR A 91 -20.95 -0.90 -14.18
N HIS A 92 -20.76 -0.94 -15.49
CA HIS A 92 -19.75 -1.77 -16.15
C HIS A 92 -18.46 -0.98 -16.37
N ASP A 93 -17.33 -1.67 -16.39
CA ASP A 93 -16.06 -1.09 -16.81
C ASP A 93 -15.90 -1.12 -18.34
N LYS A 94 -14.74 -0.69 -18.83
CA LYS A 94 -14.43 -0.62 -20.27
C LYS A 94 -14.41 -1.99 -20.97
N GLU A 95 -14.28 -3.08 -20.22
CA GLU A 95 -14.31 -4.46 -20.76
C GLU A 95 -15.73 -5.05 -20.67
N GLY A 96 -16.72 -4.31 -20.16
CA GLY A 96 -18.08 -4.79 -19.97
C GLY A 96 -18.26 -5.64 -18.70
N TYR A 97 -17.28 -5.66 -17.80
CA TYR A 97 -17.40 -6.36 -16.51
C TYR A 97 -18.19 -5.50 -15.50
N PRO A 98 -19.17 -6.06 -14.76
CA PRO A 98 -19.97 -5.32 -13.78
C PRO A 98 -19.12 -4.96 -12.55
N TYR A 99 -18.37 -3.86 -12.65
CA TYR A 99 -17.46 -3.42 -11.60
C TYR A 99 -18.19 -2.85 -10.36
N TYR A 100 -19.37 -2.28 -10.57
CA TYR A 100 -20.34 -1.97 -9.52
C TYR A 100 -21.61 -2.78 -9.77
N PRO A 101 -21.63 -4.07 -9.37
CA PRO A 101 -22.82 -4.89 -9.52
C PRO A 101 -23.94 -4.36 -8.61
N ASN A 102 -25.18 -4.45 -9.09
CA ASN A 102 -26.37 -3.99 -8.38
C ASN A 102 -27.58 -4.85 -8.78
N GLY A 103 -28.61 -4.88 -7.94
CA GLY A 103 -29.75 -5.78 -8.14
C GLY A 103 -29.30 -7.25 -8.18
N ASP A 104 -29.90 -8.05 -9.05
CA ASP A 104 -29.45 -9.41 -9.29
C ASP A 104 -28.43 -9.44 -10.45
N THR A 105 -27.14 -9.63 -10.14
CA THR A 105 -26.09 -9.70 -11.17
C THR A 105 -25.43 -11.08 -11.13
N THR A 106 -25.28 -11.71 -12.29
CA THR A 106 -24.46 -12.92 -12.46
C THR A 106 -23.52 -12.70 -13.63
N PHE A 107 -22.23 -12.95 -13.42
CA PHE A 107 -21.24 -12.79 -14.49
C PHE A 107 -20.21 -13.91 -14.42
N VAL A 108 -19.97 -14.54 -15.57
CA VAL A 108 -19.13 -15.73 -15.73
C VAL A 108 -17.85 -15.31 -16.44
N GLN A 109 -16.73 -15.79 -15.93
CA GLN A 109 -15.45 -15.75 -16.61
C GLN A 109 -15.03 -17.17 -16.95
N LEU A 110 -14.87 -17.41 -18.24
CA LEU A 110 -14.29 -18.63 -18.76
C LEU A 110 -12.77 -18.46 -18.90
N PRO A 111 -11.99 -19.55 -18.91
CA PRO A 111 -10.53 -19.48 -18.94
C PRO A 111 -9.98 -18.77 -20.20
N ASP A 112 -10.71 -18.88 -21.31
CA ASP A 112 -10.34 -18.29 -22.60
C ASP A 112 -10.66 -16.79 -22.71
N ASN A 113 -11.45 -16.25 -21.78
CA ASN A 113 -11.87 -14.85 -21.79
C ASN A 113 -11.71 -14.22 -20.41
N LEU A 114 -10.52 -13.72 -20.13
CA LEU A 114 -10.16 -13.16 -18.83
C LEU A 114 -10.41 -11.65 -18.77
N TYR A 115 -11.31 -11.24 -17.88
CA TYR A 115 -11.55 -9.84 -17.56
C TYR A 115 -10.53 -9.38 -16.52
N LYS A 116 -9.88 -8.24 -16.76
CA LYS A 116 -8.79 -7.79 -15.86
C LYS A 116 -9.29 -7.55 -14.44
N ASN A 117 -10.49 -7.00 -14.30
CA ASN A 117 -11.09 -6.65 -13.01
C ASN A 117 -11.89 -7.79 -12.37
N PHE A 118 -11.92 -9.00 -12.94
CA PHE A 118 -12.78 -10.06 -12.43
C PHE A 118 -12.54 -10.36 -10.96
N GLY A 119 -13.63 -10.54 -10.22
CA GLY A 119 -13.61 -10.79 -8.78
C GLY A 119 -13.24 -9.57 -7.93
N LYS A 120 -13.03 -8.40 -8.55
CA LYS A 120 -12.94 -7.11 -7.85
C LYS A 120 -14.24 -6.34 -8.05
N VAL A 121 -14.54 -5.46 -7.11
CA VAL A 121 -15.69 -4.53 -7.19
C VAL A 121 -15.25 -3.15 -6.74
N GLY A 122 -15.88 -2.10 -7.28
CA GLY A 122 -15.46 -0.71 -7.10
C GLY A 122 -15.93 -0.04 -5.81
N TYR A 123 -16.91 -0.61 -5.10
CA TYR A 123 -17.39 -0.07 -3.83
C TYR A 123 -16.53 -0.51 -2.65
N SER A 124 -16.58 0.27 -1.56
CA SER A 124 -15.91 -0.02 -0.30
C SER A 124 -16.52 -1.25 0.37
N LYS A 125 -15.67 -2.20 0.76
CA LYS A 125 -16.11 -3.52 1.18
C LYS A 125 -15.22 -4.14 2.25
N ARG A 126 -15.79 -5.14 2.92
CA ARG A 126 -15.03 -6.19 3.60
C ARG A 126 -15.08 -7.45 2.76
N SER A 127 -13.97 -8.19 2.75
CA SER A 127 -13.87 -9.46 2.05
C SER A 127 -13.65 -10.58 3.06
N ALA A 128 -14.29 -11.72 2.82
CA ALA A 128 -14.01 -12.96 3.54
C ALA A 128 -13.73 -14.06 2.51
N VAL A 129 -12.57 -14.69 2.61
CA VAL A 129 -12.14 -15.76 1.70
C VAL A 129 -12.22 -17.10 2.43
N ASN A 130 -12.73 -18.12 1.74
CA ASN A 130 -12.74 -19.48 2.26
C ASN A 130 -12.47 -20.46 1.12
N TYR A 131 -11.75 -21.54 1.42
CA TYR A 131 -11.57 -22.66 0.51
C TYR A 131 -12.62 -23.74 0.78
N ARG A 132 -13.16 -24.36 -0.27
CA ARG A 132 -14.27 -25.34 -0.18
C ARG A 132 -13.99 -26.54 -1.05
N ARG A 133 -14.66 -27.66 -0.73
CA ARG A 133 -14.55 -28.97 -1.42
C ARG A 133 -13.06 -29.34 -1.60
N GLU A 134 -12.37 -29.57 -0.50
CA GLU A 134 -10.94 -29.96 -0.53
C GLU A 134 -10.05 -28.97 -1.31
N CYS A 135 -10.30 -27.68 -1.11
CA CYS A 135 -9.57 -26.60 -1.78
C CYS A 135 -9.68 -26.59 -3.32
N THR A 136 -10.71 -27.18 -3.91
CA THR A 136 -11.02 -27.04 -5.34
C THR A 136 -11.64 -25.67 -5.67
N TRP A 137 -12.28 -25.04 -4.69
CA TRP A 137 -12.96 -23.75 -4.84
C TRP A 137 -12.42 -22.70 -3.88
N LYS A 138 -12.03 -21.53 -4.40
CA LYS A 138 -11.80 -20.31 -3.63
C LYS A 138 -13.07 -19.46 -3.67
N VAL A 139 -13.69 -19.26 -2.52
CA VAL A 139 -14.94 -18.49 -2.37
C VAL A 139 -14.65 -17.18 -1.64
N THR A 140 -14.81 -16.07 -2.34
CA THR A 140 -14.67 -14.72 -1.78
C THR A 140 -16.04 -14.09 -1.62
N ARG A 141 -16.36 -13.59 -0.43
CA ARG A 141 -17.60 -12.85 -0.17
C ARG A 141 -17.28 -11.39 0.08
N HIS A 142 -17.95 -10.50 -0.64
CA HIS A 142 -17.84 -9.06 -0.45
C HIS A 142 -19.08 -8.53 0.26
N THR A 143 -18.86 -7.84 1.39
CA THR A 143 -19.88 -7.10 2.12
C THR A 143 -19.65 -5.62 1.90
N CYS A 144 -20.61 -4.94 1.29
CA CYS A 144 -20.56 -3.50 1.11
C CYS A 144 -20.56 -2.78 2.47
N LEU A 145 -19.72 -1.77 2.60
CA LEU A 145 -19.70 -0.89 3.78
C LEU A 145 -20.61 0.33 3.61
N GLY A 146 -21.06 0.59 2.38
CA GLY A 146 -21.77 1.82 2.01
C GLY A 146 -20.82 2.94 1.63
N VAL A 147 -21.16 4.16 2.00
CA VAL A 147 -20.50 5.39 1.51
C VAL A 147 -20.45 6.46 2.60
N LEU A 148 -19.40 7.28 2.58
CA LEU A 148 -19.34 8.52 3.34
C LEU A 148 -19.92 9.64 2.50
N VAL A 149 -20.85 10.39 3.09
CA VAL A 149 -21.45 11.57 2.45
C VAL A 149 -21.31 12.77 3.37
N CYS A 150 -21.34 13.95 2.77
CA CYS A 150 -21.37 15.21 3.50
C CYS A 150 -22.76 15.43 4.11
N ASP A 151 -22.82 16.09 5.28
CA ASP A 151 -24.08 16.56 5.88
C ASP A 151 -24.73 17.73 5.11
N ASN A 152 -24.01 18.36 4.19
CA ASN A 152 -24.54 19.38 3.28
C ASN A 152 -25.12 18.73 2.02
N ASN A 153 -26.44 18.87 1.83
CA ASN A 153 -27.18 18.36 0.67
C ASN A 153 -26.67 18.89 -0.68
N GLY A 154 -26.03 20.08 -0.72
CA GLY A 154 -25.42 20.62 -1.93
C GLY A 154 -24.07 19.99 -2.31
N CYS A 155 -23.42 19.31 -1.36
CA CYS A 155 -22.11 18.71 -1.56
C CYS A 155 -22.25 17.26 -2.05
N LYS A 156 -21.97 17.04 -3.35
CA LYS A 156 -22.04 15.72 -3.99
C LYS A 156 -20.85 14.80 -3.70
N TRP A 157 -20.06 15.10 -2.66
CA TRP A 157 -18.90 14.31 -2.31
C TRP A 157 -19.32 12.94 -1.76
N ALA A 158 -18.74 11.88 -2.34
CA ALA A 158 -18.96 10.49 -1.93
C ALA A 158 -17.62 9.81 -1.68
N GLY A 159 -17.31 9.55 -0.40
CA GLY A 159 -16.05 8.98 0.04
C GLY A 159 -16.14 7.49 0.39
N CYS A 160 -15.03 6.78 0.27
CA CYS A 160 -14.90 5.41 0.78
C CYS A 160 -14.88 5.38 2.31
N PRO A 161 -15.76 4.62 2.98
CA PRO A 161 -15.63 4.36 4.41
C PRO A 161 -14.31 3.67 4.75
N PRO A 162 -13.70 3.99 5.91
CA PRO A 162 -12.45 3.40 6.34
C PRO A 162 -12.60 1.91 6.70
N THR A 163 -11.61 1.12 6.32
CA THR A 163 -11.54 -0.31 6.64
C THR A 163 -10.61 -0.60 7.83
N GLY A 164 -9.57 0.23 8.03
CA GLY A 164 -8.61 0.15 9.14
C GLY A 164 -9.21 0.50 10.50
N LYS A 165 -8.56 0.06 11.58
CA LYS A 165 -9.03 0.28 12.97
C LYS A 165 -9.03 1.76 13.33
N GLU A 166 -7.93 2.47 13.04
CA GLU A 166 -7.80 3.90 13.32
C GLU A 166 -8.81 4.73 12.54
N GLY A 167 -8.91 4.49 11.23
CA GLY A 167 -9.90 5.19 10.40
C GLY A 167 -11.33 4.99 10.91
N LYS A 168 -11.68 3.78 11.37
CA LYS A 168 -12.99 3.51 11.99
C LYS A 168 -13.19 4.27 13.30
N ALA A 169 -12.17 4.33 14.16
CA ALA A 169 -12.22 5.08 15.40
C ALA A 169 -12.42 6.58 15.14
N ARG A 170 -11.70 7.14 14.17
CA ARG A 170 -11.85 8.54 13.73
C ARG A 170 -13.26 8.85 13.22
N LEU A 171 -13.82 7.94 12.42
CA LEU A 171 -15.19 8.08 11.93
C LEU A 171 -16.20 8.03 13.09
N ALA A 172 -16.03 7.09 14.03
CA ALA A 172 -16.91 6.95 15.19
C ALA A 172 -16.81 8.16 16.15
N GLY A 173 -15.62 8.76 16.27
CA GLY A 173 -15.38 9.97 17.06
C GLY A 173 -15.77 11.28 16.37
N GLY A 174 -16.35 11.24 15.16
CA GLY A 174 -16.74 12.44 14.42
C GLY A 174 -15.58 13.30 13.91
N GLN A 175 -14.36 12.77 13.88
CA GLN A 175 -13.13 13.50 13.52
C GLN A 175 -12.86 13.52 12.00
N MET A 176 -13.84 13.17 11.18
CA MET A 176 -13.69 13.12 9.73
C MET A 176 -14.35 14.33 9.07
N CYS A 177 -13.56 15.10 8.32
CA CYS A 177 -14.05 16.25 7.57
C CYS A 177 -14.37 15.88 6.12
N CYS A 178 -15.28 16.62 5.52
CA CYS A 178 -15.64 16.46 4.12
C CYS A 178 -14.46 16.82 3.21
N LYS A 179 -14.21 15.98 2.20
CA LYS A 179 -13.18 16.27 1.17
C LYS A 179 -13.77 16.84 -0.11
N GLY A 180 -15.06 17.20 -0.09
CA GLY A 180 -15.71 17.91 -1.16
C GLY A 180 -15.05 19.27 -1.41
N LEU A 181 -15.21 19.81 -2.63
CA LEU A 181 -14.62 21.08 -3.03
C LEU A 181 -13.11 21.16 -2.74
N ALA A 182 -12.38 20.08 -3.06
CA ALA A 182 -10.95 19.96 -2.78
C ALA A 182 -10.55 20.18 -1.31
N GLY A 183 -11.43 19.85 -0.37
CA GLY A 183 -11.20 20.01 1.08
C GLY A 183 -11.64 21.36 1.65
N GLN A 184 -12.24 22.25 0.84
CA GLN A 184 -12.79 23.51 1.31
C GLN A 184 -14.16 23.36 1.99
N CYS A 185 -14.76 22.17 1.92
CA CYS A 185 -16.01 21.88 2.59
C CYS A 185 -15.75 21.66 4.09
N ASP A 186 -16.10 22.64 4.91
CA ASP A 186 -15.94 22.68 6.38
C ASP A 186 -16.91 21.77 7.15
N ARG A 187 -17.78 21.09 6.41
CA ARG A 187 -18.86 20.25 6.91
C ARG A 187 -18.41 18.87 7.34
N ASN A 188 -19.23 18.25 8.19
CA ASN A 188 -18.97 16.91 8.69
C ASN A 188 -19.41 15.85 7.69
N VAL A 189 -18.90 14.63 7.89
CA VAL A 189 -19.29 13.47 7.11
C VAL A 189 -19.96 12.43 7.99
N TYR A 190 -20.92 11.73 7.43
CA TYR A 190 -21.53 10.57 8.06
C TYR A 190 -21.55 9.39 7.09
N GLN A 191 -21.66 8.19 7.63
CA GLN A 191 -21.69 6.97 6.84
C GLN A 191 -23.15 6.54 6.58
N ILE A 192 -23.51 6.43 5.30
CA ILE A 192 -24.68 5.66 4.89
C ILE A 192 -24.25 4.20 4.83
N HIS A 193 -24.75 3.39 5.75
CA HIS A 193 -24.46 1.96 5.76
C HIS A 193 -25.27 1.22 4.69
N CYS A 194 -24.58 0.45 3.85
CA CYS A 194 -25.26 -0.48 2.95
C CYS A 194 -25.60 -1.76 3.70
N LYS A 195 -26.91 -2.01 3.84
CA LYS A 195 -27.45 -3.24 4.42
C LYS A 195 -28.19 -3.98 3.31
N ASN A 196 -28.22 -5.31 3.36
CA ASN A 196 -29.01 -6.17 2.47
C ASN A 196 -28.45 -6.43 1.06
N THR A 197 -27.19 -6.09 0.79
CA THR A 197 -26.49 -6.52 -0.43
C THR A 197 -25.58 -7.70 -0.15
N ARG A 198 -25.54 -8.67 -1.07
CA ARG A 198 -24.62 -9.81 -1.01
C ARG A 198 -23.85 -9.87 -2.32
N CYS A 199 -22.56 -10.13 -2.23
CA CYS A 199 -21.71 -10.33 -3.40
C CYS A 199 -20.75 -11.49 -3.11
N ARG A 200 -20.64 -12.42 -4.06
CA ARG A 200 -19.82 -13.62 -3.94
C ARG A 200 -19.11 -13.90 -5.25
N VAL A 201 -17.84 -14.24 -5.14
CA VAL A 201 -17.01 -14.71 -6.24
C VAL A 201 -16.60 -16.14 -5.93
N ASP A 202 -16.86 -17.04 -6.86
CA ASP A 202 -16.45 -18.44 -6.82
C ASP A 202 -15.41 -18.66 -7.93
N LEU A 203 -14.18 -19.01 -7.54
CA LEU A 203 -13.11 -19.37 -8.47
C LEU A 203 -12.86 -20.88 -8.35
N HIS A 204 -13.01 -21.58 -9.47
CA HIS A 204 -12.58 -22.97 -9.57
C HIS A 204 -11.07 -23.01 -9.84
N ILE A 205 -10.30 -23.61 -8.93
CA ILE A 205 -8.85 -23.47 -8.93
C ILE A 205 -8.19 -24.25 -10.08
N ALA A 206 -8.71 -25.43 -10.41
CA ALA A 206 -8.11 -26.29 -11.43
C ALA A 206 -8.32 -25.74 -12.85
N SER A 207 -9.56 -25.45 -13.21
CA SER A 207 -9.89 -24.98 -14.56
C SER A 207 -9.86 -23.45 -14.71
N LYS A 208 -9.68 -22.69 -13.63
CA LYS A 208 -9.63 -21.22 -13.60
C LYS A 208 -10.91 -20.48 -14.03
N TRP A 209 -12.00 -21.18 -14.34
CA TRP A 209 -13.29 -20.51 -14.56
C TRP A 209 -13.82 -19.94 -13.24
N SER A 210 -14.55 -18.84 -13.34
CA SER A 210 -15.01 -18.10 -12.18
C SER A 210 -16.41 -17.52 -12.38
N LEU A 211 -17.11 -17.31 -11.28
CA LEU A 211 -18.47 -16.81 -11.24
C LEU A 211 -18.59 -15.71 -10.19
N ILE A 212 -19.07 -14.54 -10.57
CA ILE A 212 -19.53 -13.53 -9.61
C ILE A 212 -21.06 -13.51 -9.58
N ARG A 213 -21.61 -13.47 -8.36
CA ARG A 213 -23.04 -13.33 -8.08
C ARG A 213 -23.26 -12.19 -7.11
N HIS A 214 -24.20 -11.34 -7.43
CA HIS A 214 -24.67 -10.24 -6.63
C HIS A 214 -26.17 -10.36 -6.40
N GLN A 215 -26.63 -9.90 -5.25
CA GLN A 215 -28.04 -9.79 -4.90
C GLN A 215 -28.28 -8.57 -4.02
N GLY A 216 -29.44 -7.94 -4.20
CA GLY A 216 -29.89 -6.78 -3.43
C GLY A 216 -29.54 -5.47 -4.11
N VAL A 217 -30.02 -4.35 -3.55
CA VAL A 217 -29.89 -3.04 -4.20
C VAL A 217 -29.06 -2.08 -3.34
N HIS A 218 -28.05 -1.47 -3.95
CA HIS A 218 -27.24 -0.40 -3.40
C HIS A 218 -28.00 0.93 -3.48
N ASN A 219 -28.69 1.30 -2.41
CA ASN A 219 -29.42 2.57 -2.30
C ASN A 219 -28.55 3.70 -1.74
N HIS A 220 -27.37 3.89 -2.32
CA HIS A 220 -26.44 4.95 -1.93
C HIS A 220 -25.56 5.34 -3.13
N PRO A 221 -25.04 6.58 -3.18
CA PRO A 221 -24.10 6.96 -4.24
C PRO A 221 -22.85 6.09 -4.19
N TRP A 222 -22.24 5.86 -5.36
CA TRP A 222 -20.97 5.13 -5.43
C TRP A 222 -19.83 6.00 -4.89
N PRO A 223 -19.01 5.49 -3.95
CA PRO A 223 -17.84 6.22 -3.49
C PRO A 223 -16.82 6.34 -4.62
N THR A 224 -16.13 7.47 -4.70
CA THR A 224 -14.98 7.62 -5.59
C THR A 224 -13.87 6.67 -5.12
N SER A 225 -13.45 5.76 -6.00
CA SER A 225 -12.42 4.78 -5.65
C SER A 225 -11.09 5.48 -5.30
N LYS A 226 -10.54 5.15 -4.14
CA LYS A 226 -9.22 5.65 -3.70
C LYS A 226 -8.06 5.02 -4.50
N LYS A 227 -8.21 3.75 -4.90
CA LYS A 227 -7.18 2.98 -5.63
C LYS A 227 -7.61 2.81 -7.09
N PRO A 228 -6.70 2.98 -8.07
CA PRO A 228 -6.99 2.65 -9.47
C PRO A 228 -7.30 1.16 -9.64
N CYS A 229 -8.24 0.84 -10.54
CA CYS A 229 -8.55 -0.55 -10.90
C CYS A 229 -7.45 -1.14 -11.81
N LYS A 230 -7.50 -2.45 -12.10
CA LYS A 230 -6.47 -3.11 -12.91
C LYS A 230 -6.42 -2.58 -14.35
N ILE A 231 -7.57 -2.23 -14.93
CA ILE A 231 -7.64 -1.60 -16.26
C ILE A 231 -6.96 -0.22 -16.24
N SER A 232 -7.30 0.64 -15.27
CA SER A 232 -6.66 1.96 -15.12
C SER A 232 -5.15 1.84 -14.88
N ASN A 233 -4.70 0.88 -14.07
CA ASN A 233 -3.28 0.61 -13.88
C ASN A 233 -2.62 0.14 -15.18
N GLY A 234 -3.26 -0.71 -15.98
CA GLY A 234 -2.72 -1.13 -17.28
C GLY A 234 -2.56 0.04 -18.26
N LEU A 235 -3.51 0.97 -18.29
CA LEU A 235 -3.41 2.21 -19.08
C LEU A 235 -2.27 3.12 -18.57
N PHE A 236 -2.16 3.28 -17.25
CA PHE A 236 -1.06 4.03 -16.64
C PHE A 236 0.30 3.42 -16.96
N GLN A 237 0.43 2.09 -16.85
CA GLN A 237 1.65 1.37 -17.21
C GLN A 237 2.03 1.57 -18.67
N ALA A 238 1.04 1.54 -19.58
CA ALA A 238 1.28 1.83 -21.00
C ALA A 238 1.83 3.25 -21.19
N GLU A 239 1.32 4.23 -20.46
CA GLU A 239 1.80 5.62 -20.52
C GLU A 239 3.23 5.75 -19.99
N VAL A 240 3.55 5.11 -18.86
CA VAL A 240 4.93 5.07 -18.34
C VAL A 240 5.89 4.38 -19.32
N LYS A 241 5.44 3.34 -20.03
CA LYS A 241 6.25 2.64 -21.05
C LYS A 241 6.60 3.53 -22.24
N LYS A 242 5.74 4.47 -22.63
CA LYS A 242 6.05 5.44 -23.71
C LYS A 242 7.24 6.33 -23.33
N ASN A 243 7.35 6.74 -22.07
CA ASN A 243 8.45 7.57 -21.58
C ASN A 243 8.89 7.17 -20.14
N PRO A 244 9.71 6.12 -19.98
CA PRO A 244 10.12 5.61 -18.67
C PRO A 244 10.94 6.62 -17.84
N LYS A 245 11.61 7.56 -18.51
CA LYS A 245 12.40 8.62 -17.86
C LYS A 245 11.54 9.71 -17.24
N ALA A 246 10.28 9.85 -17.66
CA ALA A 246 9.39 10.89 -17.15
C ALA A 246 9.24 10.81 -15.63
N GLY A 247 9.40 11.93 -14.93
CA GLY A 247 9.14 12.01 -13.50
C GLY A 247 7.65 11.92 -13.16
N ALA A 248 7.30 11.62 -11.91
CA ALA A 248 5.89 11.56 -11.47
C ALA A 248 5.15 12.89 -11.67
N PHE A 249 5.85 14.01 -11.47
CA PHE A 249 5.29 15.34 -11.70
C PHE A 249 5.07 15.61 -13.19
N GLU A 250 6.01 15.20 -14.05
CA GLU A 250 5.89 15.34 -15.51
C GLU A 250 4.74 14.50 -16.06
N LEU A 251 4.58 13.26 -15.59
CA LEU A 251 3.45 12.40 -15.96
C LEU A 251 2.11 13.03 -15.56
N LYS A 252 2.07 13.70 -14.40
CA LYS A 252 0.87 14.39 -13.90
C LYS A 252 0.54 15.64 -14.72
N LEU A 253 1.52 16.46 -15.06
CA LEU A 253 1.28 17.65 -15.89
C LEU A 253 0.99 17.29 -17.35
N GLY A 254 1.56 16.18 -17.83
CA GLY A 254 1.61 15.85 -19.25
C GLY A 254 2.71 16.66 -19.95
N LYS A 255 3.12 16.20 -21.14
CA LYS A 255 3.93 17.01 -22.05
C LYS A 255 3.05 17.48 -23.20
N PRO A 256 3.11 18.76 -23.60
CA PRO A 256 2.50 19.17 -24.85
C PRO A 256 3.22 18.44 -25.98
N THR A 257 2.54 17.50 -26.62
CA THR A 257 3.08 16.78 -27.79
C THR A 257 2.98 17.66 -29.04
N ASP A 258 2.03 18.60 -29.04
CA ASP A 258 1.81 19.61 -30.07
C ASP A 258 1.06 20.81 -29.48
N ALA A 259 1.21 22.02 -30.02
CA ALA A 259 0.53 23.21 -29.49
C ALA A 259 -1.01 23.14 -29.60
N ALA A 260 -1.51 22.26 -30.46
CA ALA A 260 -2.93 22.01 -30.69
C ALA A 260 -3.47 20.70 -30.08
N ALA A 261 -2.59 19.82 -29.57
CA ALA A 261 -3.00 18.54 -29.00
C ALA A 261 -3.39 18.69 -27.51
N PRO A 262 -4.45 18.00 -27.03
CA PRO A 262 -4.77 17.97 -25.61
C PRO A 262 -3.59 17.40 -24.80
N PHE A 263 -3.37 17.93 -23.59
CA PHE A 263 -2.36 17.38 -22.67
C PHE A 263 -2.71 15.92 -22.31
N GLU A 264 -1.91 14.95 -22.76
CA GLU A 264 -2.00 13.57 -22.27
C GLU A 264 -1.44 13.52 -20.84
N SER A 265 -2.33 13.69 -19.86
CA SER A 265 -2.03 13.57 -18.43
C SER A 265 -2.57 12.28 -17.86
N VAL A 266 -1.80 11.61 -17.01
CA VAL A 266 -2.24 10.41 -16.29
C VAL A 266 -3.43 10.68 -15.36
N THR A 267 -3.70 11.94 -15.02
CA THR A 267 -4.87 12.34 -14.20
C THR A 267 -6.20 12.04 -14.88
N SER A 268 -6.22 11.96 -16.21
CA SER A 268 -7.41 11.57 -17.00
C SER A 268 -7.73 10.07 -16.90
N ILE A 269 -6.75 9.23 -16.56
CA ILE A 269 -6.91 7.77 -16.49
C ILE A 269 -7.69 7.36 -15.24
N HIS A 270 -7.39 7.99 -14.10
CA HIS A 270 -8.06 7.72 -12.84
C HIS A 270 -7.85 8.88 -11.84
N PRO A 271 -8.87 9.28 -11.04
CA PRO A 271 -8.75 10.39 -10.08
C PRO A 271 -7.60 10.25 -9.08
N ALA A 272 -7.25 9.01 -8.69
CA ALA A 272 -6.15 8.74 -7.77
C ALA A 272 -4.78 9.28 -8.26
N TYR A 273 -4.58 9.42 -9.58
CA TYR A 273 -3.33 9.94 -10.13
C TYR A 273 -3.19 11.46 -10.06
N GLN A 274 -4.18 12.17 -9.52
CA GLN A 274 -3.99 13.56 -9.09
C GLN A 274 -3.00 13.67 -7.92
N ASN A 275 -2.85 12.62 -7.12
CA ASN A 275 -1.86 12.58 -6.05
C ASN A 275 -0.48 12.19 -6.60
N LYS A 276 0.53 13.05 -6.39
CA LYS A 276 1.90 12.87 -6.90
C LYS A 276 2.55 11.60 -6.34
N ASP A 277 2.38 11.32 -5.06
CA ASP A 277 3.01 10.18 -4.40
C ASP A 277 2.40 8.86 -4.89
N ARG A 278 1.09 8.86 -5.16
CA ARG A 278 0.43 7.73 -5.83
C ARG A 278 1.01 7.48 -7.22
N VAL A 279 1.21 8.54 -8.01
CA VAL A 279 1.85 8.43 -9.33
C VAL A 279 3.27 7.89 -9.20
N ALA A 280 4.06 8.42 -8.25
CA ALA A 280 5.44 7.97 -8.01
C ALA A 280 5.50 6.49 -7.62
N TYR A 281 4.59 6.04 -6.74
CA TYR A 281 4.47 4.65 -6.32
C TYR A 281 4.19 3.70 -7.50
N TYR A 282 3.13 3.96 -8.28
CA TYR A 282 2.77 3.09 -9.40
C TYR A 282 3.79 3.15 -10.53
N ARG A 283 4.42 4.32 -10.74
CA ARG A 283 5.56 4.45 -11.67
C ARG A 283 6.72 3.55 -11.25
N GLN A 284 7.11 3.61 -9.98
CA GLN A 284 8.20 2.77 -9.46
C GLN A 284 7.90 1.29 -9.67
N LYS A 285 6.69 0.84 -9.33
CA LYS A 285 6.25 -0.54 -9.57
C LYS A 285 6.39 -0.93 -11.05
N THR A 286 5.96 -0.05 -11.95
CA THR A 286 6.09 -0.27 -13.40
C THR A 286 7.55 -0.35 -13.86
N LEU A 287 8.44 0.50 -13.33
CA LEU A 287 9.86 0.49 -13.70
C LEU A 287 10.60 -0.76 -13.21
N VAL A 288 10.22 -1.27 -12.03
CA VAL A 288 10.71 -2.54 -11.51
C VAL A 288 10.25 -3.69 -12.41
N GLU A 289 8.96 -3.72 -12.79
CA GLU A 289 8.43 -4.71 -13.75
C GLU A 289 9.16 -4.67 -15.11
N LEU A 290 9.59 -3.48 -15.55
CA LEU A 290 10.40 -3.29 -16.76
C LEU A 290 11.89 -3.62 -16.58
N LYS A 291 12.34 -4.02 -15.39
CA LYS A 291 13.74 -4.26 -15.02
C LYS A 291 14.67 -3.05 -15.25
N LEU A 292 14.11 -1.84 -15.21
CA LEU A 292 14.88 -0.60 -15.37
C LEU A 292 15.42 -0.07 -14.04
N VAL A 293 14.83 -0.48 -12.93
CA VAL A 293 15.24 -0.12 -11.58
C VAL A 293 15.18 -1.37 -10.70
N PRO A 294 16.17 -1.62 -9.83
CA PRO A 294 16.12 -2.75 -8.90
C PRO A 294 14.91 -2.64 -7.96
N GLU A 295 14.36 -3.80 -7.61
CA GLU A 295 13.29 -3.91 -6.63
C GLU A 295 13.76 -3.44 -5.25
N LYS A 296 12.88 -2.80 -4.47
CA LYS A 296 13.21 -2.33 -3.11
C LYS A 296 13.39 -3.48 -2.10
N LEU A 297 13.23 -4.73 -2.51
CA LEU A 297 13.41 -5.91 -1.67
C LEU A 297 14.83 -6.47 -1.84
N GLY A 298 15.72 -6.05 -0.93
CA GLY A 298 16.90 -6.82 -0.53
C GLY A 298 18.17 -6.63 -1.37
N GLY A 299 19.23 -6.14 -0.73
CA GLY A 299 20.61 -6.30 -1.21
C GLY A 299 21.27 -5.09 -1.90
N GLY A 300 20.73 -3.87 -1.78
CA GLY A 300 21.37 -2.70 -2.42
C GLY A 300 21.17 -1.34 -1.75
N VAL A 301 20.32 -1.23 -0.71
CA VAL A 301 20.13 0.04 0.01
C VAL A 301 21.31 0.32 0.94
N GLY A 302 21.87 -0.72 1.58
CA GLY A 302 23.15 -0.63 2.30
C GLY A 302 24.31 -0.28 1.36
N ASP A 303 24.36 -0.94 0.21
CA ASP A 303 25.36 -0.65 -0.83
C ASP A 303 25.24 0.77 -1.36
N LYS A 304 24.03 1.34 -1.45
CA LYS A 304 23.87 2.73 -1.88
C LYS A 304 24.58 3.71 -0.95
N PHE A 305 24.49 3.53 0.36
CA PHE A 305 25.23 4.40 1.30
C PHE A 305 26.75 4.28 1.10
N ILE A 306 27.25 3.05 0.91
CA ILE A 306 28.68 2.80 0.63
C ILE A 306 29.11 3.37 -0.73
N MET A 307 28.27 3.24 -1.76
CA MET A 307 28.53 3.79 -3.10
C MET A 307 28.48 5.33 -3.08
N ASP A 308 27.57 5.91 -2.30
CA ASP A 308 27.50 7.35 -2.07
C ASP A 308 28.79 7.83 -1.36
N MET A 309 29.30 7.08 -0.36
CA MET A 309 30.60 7.34 0.28
C MET A 309 31.77 7.30 -0.71
N PHE A 310 31.84 6.31 -1.60
CA PHE A 310 32.86 6.29 -2.66
C PHE A 310 32.75 7.51 -3.57
N SER A 311 31.53 7.92 -3.88
CA SER A 311 31.27 9.09 -4.72
C SER A 311 31.64 10.42 -4.01
N TRP A 312 31.52 10.48 -2.68
CA TRP A 312 31.94 11.63 -1.88
C TRP A 312 33.47 11.70 -1.78
N ALA A 313 34.13 10.57 -1.54
CA ALA A 313 35.59 10.47 -1.54
C ALA A 313 36.18 10.89 -2.90
N ALA A 314 35.60 10.43 -4.01
CA ALA A 314 36.01 10.83 -5.36
C ALA A 314 35.83 12.34 -5.63
N ARG A 315 34.93 13.02 -4.89
CA ARG A 315 34.71 14.47 -4.96
C ARG A 315 35.47 15.26 -3.90
N GLY A 316 36.37 14.59 -3.15
CA GLY A 316 37.25 15.24 -2.18
C GLY A 316 36.69 15.41 -0.78
N LEU A 317 35.64 14.66 -0.41
CA LEU A 317 35.11 14.59 0.96
C LEU A 317 35.54 13.25 1.60
N PHE A 318 36.47 13.32 2.55
CA PHE A 318 37.12 12.16 3.17
C PHE A 318 36.57 11.89 4.56
N ILE A 319 36.50 10.61 4.94
CA ILE A 319 36.16 10.21 6.31
C ILE A 319 37.41 10.39 7.17
N VAL A 320 37.29 11.16 8.26
CA VAL A 320 38.38 11.40 9.24
C VAL A 320 38.16 10.66 10.56
N SER A 321 36.90 10.38 10.91
CA SER A 321 36.57 9.56 12.08
C SER A 321 35.28 8.78 11.85
N SER A 322 35.19 7.57 12.40
CA SER A 322 33.95 6.81 12.47
C SER A 322 33.94 5.94 13.72
N SER A 323 32.83 5.94 14.44
CA SER A 323 32.59 5.02 15.57
C SER A 323 31.22 4.38 15.42
N TYR A 324 31.15 3.11 15.83
CA TYR A 324 29.95 2.27 15.83
C TYR A 324 29.63 1.75 17.24
N LEU A 325 30.32 2.29 18.25
CA LEU A 325 30.10 1.90 19.63
C LEU A 325 28.83 2.57 20.16
N PRO A 326 27.99 1.85 20.90
CA PRO A 326 26.81 2.42 21.55
C PRO A 326 27.12 3.70 22.31
N LEU A 327 26.31 4.74 22.13
CA LEU A 327 26.43 6.06 22.78
C LEU A 327 27.59 6.94 22.29
N SER A 328 28.25 6.54 21.20
CA SER A 328 29.35 7.31 20.58
C SER A 328 29.37 7.13 19.07
N GLU A 329 28.25 6.74 18.47
CA GLU A 329 28.08 6.57 17.05
C GLU A 329 28.32 7.91 16.33
N HIS A 330 29.24 7.90 15.39
CA HIS A 330 29.50 9.07 14.58
C HIS A 330 30.16 8.70 13.26
N PHE A 331 29.91 9.54 12.25
CA PHE A 331 30.71 9.64 11.04
C PHE A 331 31.12 11.08 10.84
N THR A 332 32.42 11.29 10.68
CA THR A 332 32.99 12.62 10.50
C THR A 332 33.67 12.71 9.15
N PHE A 333 33.33 13.76 8.40
CA PHE A 333 33.87 14.03 7.07
C PHE A 333 34.61 15.37 7.02
N GLN A 334 35.69 15.43 6.24
CA GLN A 334 36.44 16.65 5.96
C GLN A 334 36.90 16.70 4.50
N THR A 335 36.90 17.89 3.93
CA THR A 335 37.55 18.12 2.63
C THR A 335 39.04 18.40 2.82
N GLN A 336 39.85 18.23 1.78
CA GLN A 336 41.27 18.62 1.83
C GLN A 336 41.45 20.09 2.24
N TRP A 337 40.59 20.98 1.73
CA TRP A 337 40.63 22.39 2.10
C TRP A 337 40.36 22.60 3.59
N MET A 338 39.39 21.89 4.17
CA MET A 338 39.11 21.93 5.61
C MET A 338 40.34 21.45 6.41
N GLN A 339 40.97 20.35 6.00
CA GLN A 339 42.17 19.86 6.66
C GLN A 339 43.32 20.88 6.63
N GLU A 340 43.53 21.55 5.49
CA GLU A 340 44.59 22.56 5.35
C GLU A 340 44.32 23.83 6.17
N ARG A 341 43.06 24.19 6.38
CA ARG A 341 42.70 25.35 7.21
C ARG A 341 42.93 25.11 8.71
N LEU A 342 42.88 23.87 9.20
CA LEU A 342 43.16 23.54 10.61
C LEU A 342 44.59 23.91 11.04
N LEU A 343 45.55 23.87 10.11
CA LEU A 343 46.96 24.19 10.37
C LEU A 343 47.37 25.56 9.80
N ALA A 344 46.43 26.30 9.21
CA ALA A 344 46.72 27.57 8.58
C ALA A 344 46.87 28.67 9.63
N HIS A 345 48.02 29.34 9.62
CA HIS A 345 48.27 30.56 10.39
C HIS A 345 47.94 31.79 9.55
N ASN A 346 47.30 32.79 10.17
CA ASN A 346 47.11 34.09 9.56
C ASN A 346 48.41 34.92 9.61
N LYS A 347 48.39 36.14 9.05
CA LYS A 347 49.57 37.04 9.03
C LYS A 347 50.08 37.44 10.42
N GLU A 348 49.27 37.24 11.47
CA GLU A 348 49.59 37.51 12.87
C GLU A 348 50.02 36.22 13.60
N ASN A 349 50.29 35.15 12.85
CA ASN A 349 50.64 33.82 13.35
C ASN A 349 49.55 33.15 14.20
N LYS A 350 48.29 33.62 14.12
CA LYS A 350 47.16 32.99 14.80
C LYS A 350 46.56 31.89 13.96
N LEU A 351 46.23 30.78 14.62
CA LEU A 351 45.44 29.70 14.05
C LEU A 351 44.04 30.19 13.69
N TYR A 352 43.44 29.56 12.67
CA TYR A 352 42.07 29.82 12.26
C TYR A 352 41.07 29.58 13.41
N ASP A 353 40.20 30.56 13.68
CA ASP A 353 39.22 30.58 14.78
C ASP A 353 37.75 30.72 14.31
N GLY A 354 37.52 30.84 13.00
CA GLY A 354 36.21 31.09 12.41
C GLY A 354 35.31 29.86 12.33
N GLY A 355 34.97 29.25 13.48
CA GLY A 355 34.26 27.97 13.65
C GLY A 355 33.21 27.55 12.60
N LEU A 356 32.99 26.23 12.51
CA LEU A 356 32.49 25.41 11.39
C LEU A 356 33.58 24.98 10.39
N LEU A 357 34.67 24.45 10.92
CA LEU A 357 35.71 23.84 10.10
C LEU A 357 35.81 22.32 10.22
N SER A 358 35.04 21.73 11.13
CA SER A 358 35.00 20.28 11.31
C SER A 358 33.61 19.85 11.81
N ASP A 359 33.07 18.87 11.09
CA ASP A 359 32.08 17.88 11.54
C ASP A 359 30.63 18.14 11.11
N VAL A 360 30.21 17.41 10.07
CA VAL A 360 28.82 16.96 9.94
C VAL A 360 28.77 15.59 10.59
N THR A 361 28.28 15.54 11.84
CA THR A 361 28.10 14.30 12.60
C THR A 361 26.69 13.77 12.36
N TYR A 362 26.59 12.50 11.97
CA TYR A 362 25.32 11.76 11.85
C TYR A 362 25.16 10.74 12.96
#